data_AF-A0A847IBY8-F1
#
_entry.id   AF-A0A847IBY8-F1
#
_cell.length_a   1.000
_cell.length_b   1.000
_cell.length_c   1.000
_cell.angle_alpha   90.00
_cell.angle_beta   90.00
_cell.angle_gamma   90.00
#
_symmetry.space_group_name_H-M   'P 1'
#
loop_
_entity.id
_entity.type
_entity.pdbx_description
1 polymer ?
#
loop_
_entity_poly.entity_id
_entity_poly.type
_entity_poly.pdbx_seq_one_letter_code
_entity_poly.pdbx_strand_id
1 'polypeptide(L)'
;MPSGQVKWYDSEKGFGFLSQPGGEDVYVRANALPEGVAELKVGQKVEFDMAAGRRGPQALRVSVLEPAPSVARNTREAAREAGRRERDAKRPSPDQLHGMVADLITLLETKVQPGLRNGRYPDRKTAQLISEVVRGVTRELDR
;
A
#
# COMPACT_ATOMS: atom_id res chain seq x y z
N MET A 1 -17.77 0.63 27.81
CA MET A 1 -17.38 -0.46 28.73
C MET A 1 -15.86 -0.39 28.90
N PRO A 2 -15.20 -1.10 29.83
CA PRO A 2 -13.74 -1.08 29.87
C PRO A 2 -13.14 -1.72 28.62
N SER A 3 -12.05 -1.13 28.11
CA SER A 3 -11.32 -1.62 26.95
C SER A 3 -9.92 -2.04 27.34
N GLY A 4 -9.37 -3.04 26.66
CA GLY A 4 -8.04 -3.55 26.93
C GLY A 4 -7.43 -4.28 25.75
N GLN A 5 -6.35 -5.00 26.02
CA GLN A 5 -5.61 -5.80 25.04
C GLN A 5 -5.45 -7.23 25.55
N VAL A 6 -5.47 -8.19 24.63
CA VAL A 6 -5.24 -9.59 24.97
C VAL A 6 -3.77 -9.77 25.35
N LYS A 7 -3.52 -10.13 26.61
CA LYS A 7 -2.15 -10.40 27.09
C LYS A 7 -1.71 -11.78 26.60
N TRP A 8 -2.58 -12.76 26.75
CA TRP A 8 -2.42 -14.11 26.20
C TRP A 8 -3.75 -14.86 26.24
N TYR A 9 -3.91 -15.83 25.36
CA TYR A 9 -5.08 -16.69 25.29
C TYR A 9 -4.66 -18.07 24.80
N ASP A 10 -5.16 -19.11 25.46
CA ASP A 10 -4.96 -20.51 25.09
C ASP A 10 -6.28 -21.02 24.49
N SER A 11 -6.31 -21.21 23.17
CA SER A 11 -7.49 -21.66 22.44
C SER A 11 -7.81 -23.14 22.67
N GLU A 12 -6.81 -23.96 23.00
CA GLU A 12 -7.01 -25.38 23.33
C GLU A 12 -7.68 -25.53 24.69
N LYS A 13 -7.25 -24.74 25.68
CA LYS A 13 -7.83 -24.76 27.03
C LYS A 13 -9.05 -23.83 27.19
N GLY A 14 -9.28 -22.93 26.24
CA GLY A 14 -10.43 -22.03 26.22
C GLY A 14 -10.42 -20.94 27.30
N PHE A 15 -9.24 -20.47 27.71
CA PHE A 15 -9.12 -19.36 28.67
C PHE A 15 -7.87 -18.50 28.43
N GLY A 16 -7.88 -17.29 28.97
CA GLY A 16 -6.76 -16.35 28.88
C GLY A 16 -6.90 -15.17 29.81
N PHE A 17 -6.08 -14.15 29.56
CA PHE A 17 -6.08 -12.90 30.32
C PHE A 17 -6.01 -11.68 29.41
N LEU A 18 -6.75 -10.65 29.79
CA LEU A 18 -6.79 -9.35 29.14
C LEU A 18 -6.11 -8.33 30.06
N SER A 19 -5.26 -7.48 29.50
CA SER A 19 -4.68 -6.35 30.19
C SER A 19 -5.56 -5.12 29.97
N GLN A 20 -5.86 -4.39 31.04
CA GLN A 20 -6.56 -3.11 30.97
C GLN A 20 -5.65 -1.96 31.43
N PRO A 21 -5.79 -0.75 30.86
CA PRO A 21 -4.97 0.38 31.25
C PRO A 21 -5.24 0.76 32.71
N GLY A 22 -4.23 0.61 33.56
CA GLY A 22 -4.26 1.06 34.96
C GLY A 22 -5.02 0.16 35.94
N GLY A 23 -5.31 -1.10 35.56
CA GLY A 23 -6.01 -2.05 36.44
C GLY A 23 -5.39 -3.45 36.42
N GLU A 24 -5.99 -4.36 37.20
CA GLU A 24 -5.58 -5.76 37.25
C GLU A 24 -5.90 -6.51 35.95
N ASP A 25 -5.18 -7.60 35.70
CA ASP A 25 -5.44 -8.50 34.58
C ASP A 25 -6.83 -9.16 34.73
N VAL A 26 -7.62 -9.11 33.66
CA VAL A 26 -8.99 -9.61 33.62
C VAL A 26 -9.01 -11.01 33.03
N TYR A 27 -9.54 -11.97 33.79
CA TYR A 27 -9.67 -13.35 33.37
C TYR A 27 -10.77 -13.52 32.31
N VAL A 28 -10.49 -14.19 31.20
CA VAL A 28 -11.45 -14.44 30.11
C VAL A 28 -11.59 -15.94 29.84
N ARG A 29 -12.82 -16.41 29.60
CA ARG A 29 -13.14 -17.78 29.14
C ARG A 29 -13.77 -17.76 27.75
N ALA A 30 -13.66 -18.87 27.03
CA ALA A 30 -14.24 -19.04 25.69
C ALA A 30 -15.73 -18.66 25.62
N ASN A 31 -16.51 -18.94 26.68
CA ASN A 31 -17.95 -18.61 26.72
C ASN A 31 -18.25 -17.10 26.75
N ALA A 32 -17.26 -16.26 27.07
CA ALA A 32 -17.40 -14.81 27.05
C ALA A 32 -17.06 -14.21 25.67
N LEU A 33 -16.53 -15.01 24.74
CA LEU A 33 -16.19 -14.58 23.38
C LEU A 33 -17.45 -14.45 22.52
N PRO A 34 -17.44 -13.55 21.53
CA PRO A 34 -18.57 -13.40 20.60
C PRO A 34 -18.69 -14.62 19.68
N GLU A 35 -19.90 -14.87 19.17
CA GLU A 35 -20.16 -15.99 18.26
C GLU A 35 -19.26 -15.92 17.01
N GLY A 36 -18.61 -17.04 16.68
CA GLY A 36 -17.68 -17.14 15.56
C GLY A 36 -16.21 -16.81 15.86
N VAL A 37 -15.87 -16.38 17.09
CA VAL A 37 -14.48 -16.15 17.52
C VAL A 37 -14.03 -17.28 18.43
N ALA A 38 -13.24 -18.21 17.89
CA ALA A 38 -12.69 -19.34 18.65
C ALA A 38 -11.38 -19.00 19.40
N GLU A 39 -10.67 -17.95 18.97
CA GLU A 39 -9.38 -17.56 19.53
C GLU A 39 -9.21 -16.05 19.60
N LEU A 40 -8.44 -15.61 20.60
CA LEU A 40 -7.98 -14.23 20.74
C LEU A 40 -6.47 -14.17 20.47
N LYS A 41 -6.03 -13.16 19.72
CA LYS A 41 -4.61 -12.97 19.40
C LYS A 41 -3.96 -12.03 20.40
N VAL A 42 -2.72 -12.32 20.78
CA VAL A 42 -1.92 -11.43 21.65
C VAL A 42 -1.85 -10.02 21.06
N GLY A 43 -2.06 -9.00 21.87
CA GLY A 43 -2.07 -7.58 21.47
C GLY A 43 -3.36 -7.12 20.79
N GLN A 44 -4.34 -8.01 20.57
CA GLN A 44 -5.62 -7.64 19.97
C GLN A 44 -6.41 -6.74 20.91
N LYS A 45 -6.94 -5.63 20.38
CA LYS A 45 -7.80 -4.71 21.13
C LYS A 45 -9.20 -5.28 21.28
N VAL A 46 -9.69 -5.28 22.51
CA VAL A 46 -10.99 -5.81 22.88
C VAL A 46 -11.68 -4.85 23.85
N GLU A 47 -13.00 -4.79 23.75
CA GLU A 47 -13.88 -4.19 24.75
C GLU A 47 -14.55 -5.31 25.53
N PHE A 48 -14.70 -5.17 26.83
CA PHE A 48 -15.29 -6.23 27.64
C PHE A 48 -16.06 -5.68 28.84
N ASP A 49 -17.04 -6.45 29.28
CA ASP A 49 -17.71 -6.25 30.56
C ASP A 49 -17.03 -7.13 31.60
N MET A 50 -16.72 -6.60 32.79
CA MET A 50 -16.08 -7.34 33.86
C MET A 50 -16.91 -7.35 35.15
N ALA A 51 -16.82 -8.45 35.89
CA ALA A 51 -17.42 -8.60 37.22
C ALA A 51 -16.41 -9.20 38.20
N ALA A 52 -16.61 -8.96 39.50
CA ALA A 52 -15.79 -9.54 40.55
C ALA A 52 -16.05 -11.06 40.64
N GLY A 53 -15.07 -11.86 40.22
CA GLY A 53 -15.12 -13.32 40.28
C GLY A 53 -14.37 -13.89 41.48
N ARG A 54 -14.50 -15.22 41.67
CA ARG A 54 -13.80 -15.95 42.76
C ARG A 54 -12.27 -15.91 42.68
N ARG A 55 -11.71 -15.52 41.52
CA ARG A 55 -10.27 -15.48 41.23
C ARG A 55 -9.80 -14.08 40.79
N GLY A 56 -10.54 -13.04 41.15
CA GLY A 56 -10.30 -11.67 40.69
C GLY A 56 -11.26 -11.25 39.56
N PRO A 57 -10.98 -10.13 38.89
CA PRO A 57 -11.82 -9.60 37.80
C PRO A 57 -11.99 -10.62 36.67
N GLN A 58 -13.24 -10.89 36.27
CA GLN A 58 -13.57 -11.81 35.19
C GLN A 58 -14.41 -11.11 34.11
N ALA A 59 -14.04 -11.30 32.85
CA ALA A 59 -14.81 -10.87 31.69
C ALA A 59 -16.09 -11.71 31.52
N LEU A 60 -17.23 -11.03 31.40
CA LEU A 60 -18.55 -11.61 31.14
C LEU A 60 -18.87 -11.65 29.65
N ARG A 61 -18.53 -10.58 28.94
CA ARG A 61 -18.72 -10.43 27.51
C ARG A 61 -17.51 -9.74 26.93
N VAL A 62 -17.02 -10.24 25.81
CA VAL A 62 -15.91 -9.64 25.05
C VAL A 62 -16.43 -9.27 23.67
N SER A 63 -16.11 -8.07 23.23
CA SER A 63 -16.31 -7.56 21.88
C SER A 63 -14.94 -7.27 21.29
N VAL A 64 -14.66 -7.81 20.11
CA VAL A 64 -13.41 -7.54 19.40
C VAL A 64 -13.57 -6.21 18.66
N LEU A 65 -12.82 -5.20 19.09
CA LEU A 65 -12.93 -3.86 18.51
C LEU A 65 -12.27 -3.76 17.13
N GLU A 66 -11.23 -4.55 16.87
CA GLU A 66 -10.60 -4.63 15.55
C GLU A 66 -10.14 -6.08 15.27
N PRO A 67 -10.65 -6.76 14.23
CA PRO A 67 -9.91 -7.88 13.67
C PRO A 67 -8.64 -7.28 13.07
N ALA A 68 -7.47 -7.68 13.60
CA ALA A 68 -6.19 -7.21 13.08
C ALA A 68 -6.22 -7.29 11.55
N PRO A 69 -6.00 -6.16 10.82
CA PRO A 69 -6.04 -6.17 9.37
C PRO A 69 -5.05 -7.24 8.91
N SER A 70 -5.52 -8.19 8.10
CA SER A 70 -4.72 -9.37 7.81
C SER A 70 -3.37 -8.94 7.24
N VAL A 71 -2.30 -9.52 7.77
CA VAL A 71 -0.92 -9.20 7.34
C VAL A 71 -0.79 -9.35 5.82
N ALA A 72 -1.55 -10.28 5.23
CA ALA A 72 -1.66 -10.50 3.78
C ALA A 72 -2.35 -9.35 3.03
N ARG A 73 -3.37 -8.69 3.60
CA ARG A 73 -4.00 -7.51 2.97
C ARG A 73 -3.05 -6.32 3.02
N ASN A 74 -2.43 -6.06 4.18
CA ASN A 74 -1.49 -4.96 4.35
C ASN A 74 -0.25 -5.09 3.46
N THR A 75 0.33 -6.30 3.35
CA THR A 75 1.47 -6.54 2.44
C THR A 75 1.10 -6.40 0.98
N ARG A 76 -0.09 -6.87 0.55
CA ARG A 76 -0.57 -6.68 -0.83
C ARG A 76 -0.83 -5.21 -1.15
N GLU A 77 -1.37 -4.47 -0.19
CA GLU A 77 -1.66 -3.05 -0.34
C GLU A 77 -0.37 -2.21 -0.38
N ALA A 78 0.57 -2.49 0.51
CA ALA A 78 1.91 -1.90 0.49
C ALA A 78 2.67 -2.21 -0.81
N ALA A 79 2.59 -3.45 -1.31
CA ALA A 79 3.20 -3.83 -2.59
C ALA A 79 2.56 -3.10 -3.79
N ARG A 80 1.23 -2.92 -3.77
CA ARG A 80 0.50 -2.15 -4.79
C ARG A 80 0.86 -0.66 -4.76
N GLU A 81 1.00 -0.07 -3.58
CA GLU A 81 1.45 1.32 -3.43
C GLU A 81 2.91 1.51 -3.85
N ALA A 82 3.80 0.59 -3.47
CA ALA A 82 5.19 0.61 -3.91
C ALA A 82 5.29 0.56 -5.44
N GLY A 83 4.55 -0.34 -6.07
CA GLY A 83 4.50 -0.43 -7.54
C GLY A 83 3.88 0.80 -8.22
N ARG A 84 2.95 1.52 -7.56
CA ARG A 84 2.43 2.80 -8.07
C ARG A 84 3.49 3.89 -8.00
N ARG A 85 4.12 4.07 -6.83
CA ARG A 85 5.18 5.06 -6.62
C ARG A 85 6.36 4.87 -7.57
N GLU A 86 6.75 3.62 -7.83
CA GLU A 86 7.83 3.32 -8.78
C GLU A 86 7.47 3.69 -10.23
N ARG A 87 6.20 3.52 -10.64
CA ARG A 87 5.74 3.95 -11.97
C ARG A 87 5.67 5.46 -12.08
N ASP A 88 5.15 6.14 -11.05
CA ASP A 88 5.04 7.60 -11.04
C ASP A 88 6.43 8.26 -11.02
N ALA A 89 7.42 7.66 -10.33
CA ALA A 89 8.79 8.15 -10.31
C ALA A 89 9.57 7.96 -11.64
N LYS A 90 9.11 7.05 -12.52
CA LYS A 90 9.72 6.80 -13.84
C LYS A 90 9.11 7.63 -14.96
N ARG A 91 8.01 8.36 -14.70
CA ARG A 91 7.43 9.26 -15.70
C ARG A 91 8.33 10.49 -15.84
N PRO A 92 8.69 10.88 -17.08
CA PRO A 92 9.42 12.11 -17.31
C PRO A 92 8.64 13.30 -16.74
N SER A 93 9.35 14.24 -16.13
CA SER A 93 8.70 15.48 -15.68
C SER A 93 8.22 16.31 -16.88
N PRO A 94 7.25 17.23 -16.69
CA PRO A 94 6.83 18.14 -17.75
C PRO A 94 8.00 18.92 -18.38
N ASP A 95 8.97 19.34 -17.56
CA ASP A 95 10.17 20.03 -18.04
C ASP A 95 11.07 19.13 -18.89
N GLN A 96 11.18 17.84 -18.54
CA GLN A 96 11.92 16.86 -19.33
C GLN A 96 11.24 16.60 -20.66
N LEU A 97 9.91 16.42 -20.69
CA LEU A 97 9.14 16.28 -21.93
C LEU A 97 9.29 17.52 -22.82
N HIS A 98 9.20 18.71 -22.22
CA HIS A 98 9.41 19.97 -22.92
C HIS A 98 10.81 20.03 -23.56
N GLY A 99 11.85 19.67 -22.82
CA GLY A 99 13.22 19.59 -23.34
C GLY A 99 13.36 18.62 -24.51
N MET A 100 12.79 17.42 -24.40
CA MET A 100 12.81 16.43 -25.49
C MET A 100 12.13 16.94 -26.77
N VAL A 101 11.01 17.66 -26.63
CA VAL A 101 10.31 18.28 -27.77
C VAL A 101 11.16 19.39 -28.40
N ALA A 102 11.80 20.23 -27.58
CA ALA A 102 12.69 21.30 -28.06
C ALA A 102 13.91 20.74 -28.82
N ASP A 103 14.51 19.65 -28.31
CA ASP A 103 15.62 18.95 -28.97
C ASP A 103 15.18 18.34 -30.31
N LEU A 104 13.98 17.76 -30.38
CA LEU A 104 13.42 17.24 -31.63
C LEU A 104 13.20 18.35 -32.66
N ILE A 105 12.65 19.49 -32.27
CA ILE A 105 12.47 20.66 -33.16
C ILE A 105 13.83 21.09 -33.70
N THR A 106 14.81 21.28 -32.81
CA THR A 106 16.17 21.68 -33.18
C THR A 106 16.82 20.69 -34.15
N LEU A 107 16.65 19.38 -33.92
CA LEU A 107 17.16 18.33 -34.80
C LEU A 107 16.54 18.41 -36.20
N LEU A 108 15.22 18.60 -36.29
CA LEU A 108 14.51 18.72 -37.57
C LEU A 108 14.92 19.99 -38.32
N GLU A 109 15.03 21.12 -37.62
CA GLU A 109 15.44 22.40 -38.21
C GLU A 109 16.87 22.34 -38.74
N THR A 110 17.78 21.68 -38.04
CA THR A 110 19.20 21.65 -38.41
C THR A 110 19.54 20.56 -39.44
N LYS A 111 18.90 19.39 -39.36
CA LYS A 111 19.25 18.23 -40.21
C LYS A 111 18.29 17.95 -41.35
N VAL A 112 17.04 18.41 -41.27
CA VAL A 112 15.99 18.06 -42.24
C VAL A 112 15.58 19.24 -43.09
N GLN A 113 15.21 20.35 -42.44
CA GLN A 113 14.68 21.51 -43.16
C GLN A 113 15.59 22.05 -44.28
N PRO A 114 16.92 22.15 -44.14
CA PRO A 114 17.76 22.70 -45.20
C PRO A 114 17.73 21.85 -46.48
N GLY A 115 17.69 20.53 -46.34
CA GLY A 115 17.55 19.62 -47.48
C GLY A 115 16.19 19.77 -48.15
N LEU A 116 15.12 19.73 -47.35
CA LEU A 116 13.75 19.84 -47.86
C LEU A 116 13.48 21.17 -48.56
N ARG A 117 14.00 22.29 -48.03
CA ARG A 117 13.91 23.62 -48.66
C ARG A 117 14.55 23.63 -50.06
N ASN A 118 15.55 22.77 -50.27
CA ASN A 118 16.23 22.60 -51.56
C ASN A 118 15.67 21.42 -52.38
N GLY A 119 14.48 20.90 -52.03
CA GLY A 119 13.83 19.79 -52.74
C GLY A 119 14.50 18.42 -52.54
N ARG A 120 15.39 18.28 -51.56
CA ARG A 120 16.12 17.03 -51.28
C ARG A 120 15.68 16.42 -49.94
N TYR A 121 15.23 15.17 -49.99
CA TYR A 121 14.92 14.41 -48.78
C TYR A 121 16.19 13.94 -48.05
N PRO A 122 16.12 13.71 -46.72
CA PRO A 122 17.21 13.12 -45.95
C PRO A 122 17.58 11.74 -46.50
N ASP A 123 18.86 11.37 -46.40
CA ASP A 123 19.28 10.01 -46.71
C ASP A 123 18.70 8.99 -45.71
N ARG A 124 18.78 7.70 -46.07
CA ARG A 124 18.18 6.62 -45.29
C ARG A 124 18.65 6.56 -43.84
N LYS A 125 19.93 6.84 -43.57
CA LYS A 125 20.48 6.78 -42.21
C LYS A 125 19.95 7.93 -41.37
N THR A 126 19.95 9.14 -41.94
CA THR A 126 19.38 10.32 -41.26
C THR A 126 17.88 10.15 -41.01
N ALA A 127 17.12 9.66 -42.00
CA ALA A 127 15.69 9.41 -41.86
C ALA A 127 15.36 8.38 -40.76
N GLN A 128 16.16 7.31 -40.64
CA GLN A 128 16.03 6.31 -39.58
C GLN A 128 16.26 6.91 -38.20
N LEU A 129 17.36 7.68 -38.05
CA LEU A 129 17.67 8.35 -36.79
C LEU A 129 16.54 9.29 -36.34
N ILE A 130 16.03 10.13 -37.25
CA ILE A 130 14.92 11.05 -36.94
C ILE A 130 13.67 10.26 -36.54
N SER A 131 13.37 9.17 -37.25
CA SER A 131 12.21 8.33 -36.95
C SER A 131 12.31 7.70 -35.56
N GLU A 132 13.50 7.28 -35.13
CA GLU A 132 13.72 6.75 -33.79
C GLU A 132 13.52 7.82 -32.71
N VAL A 133 14.07 9.01 -32.91
CA VAL A 133 13.90 10.14 -31.97
C VAL A 133 12.44 10.53 -31.86
N VAL A 134 11.72 10.72 -32.98
CA VAL A 134 10.29 11.03 -32.99
C VAL A 134 9.49 9.97 -32.23
N ARG A 135 9.72 8.68 -32.54
CA ARG A 135 9.03 7.58 -31.84
C ARG A 135 9.35 7.56 -30.35
N GLY A 136 10.58 7.89 -29.97
CA GLY A 136 10.97 8.05 -28.57
C GLY A 136 10.13 9.09 -27.87
N VAL A 137 10.04 10.29 -28.44
CA VAL A 137 9.24 11.40 -27.88
C VAL A 137 7.74 11.04 -27.85
N THR A 138 7.20 10.44 -28.91
CA THR A 138 5.79 10.02 -28.95
C THR A 138 5.46 9.00 -27.84
N ARG A 139 6.34 8.02 -27.60
CA ARG A 139 6.13 7.05 -26.51
C ARG A 139 6.07 7.70 -25.13
N GLU A 140 6.84 8.76 -24.91
CA GLU A 140 6.80 9.49 -23.64
C GLU A 140 5.57 10.40 -23.53
N LEU A 141 4.99 10.85 -24.65
CA LEU A 141 3.72 11.59 -24.69
C LEU A 141 2.48 10.70 -24.48
N ASP A 142 2.53 9.45 -24.93
CA ASP A 142 1.42 8.49 -24.83
C ASP A 142 1.30 7.81 -23.45
N ARG A 143 2.23 8.07 -22.52
CA ARG A 143 2.39 7.38 -21.23
C ARG A 143 1.57 7.96 -20.08
#